data_AF-A0A3D4B181-F1
#
_entry.id   AF-A0A3D4B181-F1
#
_cell.length_a   1.000
_cell.length_b   1.000
_cell.length_c   1.000
_cell.angle_alpha   90.00
_cell.angle_beta   90.00
_cell.angle_gamma   90.00
#
_symmetry.space_group_name_H-M   'P 1'
#
loop_
_entity.id
_entity.type
_entity.pdbx_description
1 polymer ?
#
loop_
_entity_poly.entity_id
_entity_poly.type
_entity_poly.pdbx_seq_one_letter_code
_entity_poly.pdbx_strand_id
1 'polypeptide(L)'
;MTIEKHDAYAAFRIDAYRKYVFGWLFAAIGTQIQGVAIGWEMYQRTGEALSLGLVGLTKAIPAMLLALPAGFIADRYNRLHVVTLS
;
A
#
# COMPACT_ATOMS: atom_id res chain seq x y z
N MET A 1 -6.04 37.03 20.81
CA MET A 1 -5.68 35.69 20.30
C MET A 1 -6.86 35.19 19.48
N THR A 2 -6.86 35.46 18.17
CA THR A 2 -7.91 34.95 17.27
C THR A 2 -7.66 33.46 17.09
N ILE A 3 -8.58 32.62 17.56
CA ILE A 3 -8.57 31.19 17.29
C ILE A 3 -8.76 31.04 15.77
N GLU A 4 -7.70 30.76 15.03
CA GLU A 4 -7.85 30.38 13.62
C GLU A 4 -8.75 29.14 13.58
N LYS A 5 -9.84 29.26 12.83
CA LYS A 5 -10.80 28.18 12.65
C LYS A 5 -10.09 27.08 11.87
N HIS A 6 -9.79 25.96 12.54
CA HIS A 6 -9.11 24.82 11.92
C HIS A 6 -9.88 24.34 10.68
N ASP A 7 -9.28 24.49 9.50
CA ASP A 7 -9.84 24.04 8.23
C ASP A 7 -9.32 22.64 7.92
N ALA A 8 -10.12 21.62 8.27
CA ALA A 8 -9.77 20.22 8.10
C ALA A 8 -9.54 19.81 6.63
N TYR A 9 -10.03 20.59 5.66
CA TYR A 9 -9.92 20.28 4.23
C TYR A 9 -8.88 21.13 3.51
N ALA A 10 -8.09 21.93 4.23
CA ALA A 10 -7.06 22.78 3.65
C ALA A 10 -6.06 22.01 2.77
N ALA A 11 -5.74 20.76 3.14
CA ALA A 11 -4.84 19.90 2.37
C ALA A 11 -5.34 19.62 0.94
N PHE A 12 -6.65 19.49 0.73
CA PHE A 12 -7.23 19.29 -0.60
C PHE A 12 -7.13 20.52 -1.49
N ARG A 13 -6.81 21.71 -0.98
CA ARG A 13 -6.57 22.88 -1.86
C ARG A 13 -5.24 22.79 -2.61
N ILE A 14 -4.34 21.90 -2.18
CA ILE A 14 -3.05 21.66 -2.83
C ILE A 14 -3.25 20.65 -3.97
N ASP A 15 -3.00 21.07 -5.20
CA ASP A 15 -3.22 20.24 -6.39
C ASP A 15 -2.38 18.94 -6.39
N ALA A 16 -1.12 19.04 -5.97
CA ALA A 16 -0.23 17.88 -5.82
C ALA A 16 -0.77 16.86 -4.79
N TYR A 17 -1.34 17.34 -3.68
CA TYR A 17 -1.91 16.48 -2.65
C TYR A 17 -3.17 15.77 -3.17
N ARG A 18 -4.05 16.48 -3.88
CA ARG A 18 -5.23 15.86 -4.53
C ARG A 18 -4.82 14.73 -5.46
N LYS A 19 -3.87 14.99 -6.38
CA LYS A 19 -3.37 13.98 -7.33
C LYS A 19 -2.79 12.77 -6.61
N TYR A 20 -2.00 13.00 -5.56
CA TYR A 20 -1.44 11.93 -4.73
C TYR A 20 -2.54 11.08 -4.06
N VAL A 21 -3.51 11.70 -3.39
CA VAL A 21 -4.58 10.98 -2.67
C VAL A 21 -5.42 10.15 -3.63
N PHE A 22 -5.79 10.69 -4.80
CA PHE A 22 -6.53 9.92 -5.79
C PHE A 22 -5.70 8.78 -6.36
N GLY A 23 -4.44 9.03 -6.74
CA GLY A 23 -3.55 7.98 -7.25
C GLY A 23 -3.35 6.87 -6.23
N TRP A 24 -3.12 7.23 -4.97
CA TRP A 24 -2.98 6.28 -3.87
C TRP A 24 -4.27 5.48 -3.64
N LEU A 25 -5.44 6.11 -3.70
CA LEU A 25 -6.73 5.43 -3.55
C LEU A 25 -6.94 4.39 -4.67
N PHE A 26 -6.68 4.75 -5.92
CA PHE A 26 -6.78 3.82 -7.05
C PHE A 26 -5.79 2.65 -6.92
N ALA A 27 -4.55 2.93 -6.52
CA ALA A 27 -3.56 1.91 -6.27
C ALA A 27 -3.99 0.96 -5.14
N ALA A 28 -4.52 1.50 -4.03
CA ALA A 28 -5.00 0.71 -2.91
C ALA A 28 -6.15 -0.22 -3.33
N ILE A 29 -7.13 0.28 -4.09
CA ILE A 29 -8.23 -0.54 -4.62
C ILE A 29 -7.70 -1.64 -5.53
N GLY A 30 -6.79 -1.31 -6.46
CA GLY A 30 -6.18 -2.28 -7.36
C GLY A 30 -5.47 -3.42 -6.61
N THR A 31 -4.70 -3.09 -5.58
CA THR A 31 -4.02 -4.08 -4.73
C THR A 31 -5.00 -5.02 -4.03
N GLN A 32 -6.14 -4.51 -3.55
CA GLN A 32 -7.15 -5.36 -2.91
C GLN A 32 -7.84 -6.29 -3.91
N ILE A 33 -8.19 -5.78 -5.09
CA ILE A 33 -8.76 -6.60 -6.18
C ILE A 33 -7.77 -7.70 -6.57
N GLN A 34 -6.49 -7.36 -6.77
CA GLN A 34 -5.45 -8.32 -7.11
C GLN A 34 -5.29 -9.39 -6.03
N GLY A 35 -5.37 -9.01 -4.74
CA GLY A 35 -5.34 -9.95 -3.62
C GLY A 35 -6.45 -10.99 -3.70
N VAL A 36 -7.69 -10.56 -3.92
CA VAL A 36 -8.84 -11.45 -4.06
C VAL A 36 -8.74 -12.32 -5.32
N ALA A 37 -8.36 -11.72 -6.45
CA ALA A 37 -8.23 -12.43 -7.73
C ALA A 37 -7.20 -13.55 -7.66
N ILE A 38 -6.01 -13.30 -7.07
CA ILE A 38 -4.97 -14.33 -6.90
C ILE A 38 -5.47 -15.45 -5.98
N GLY A 39 -6.14 -15.10 -4.87
CA GLY A 39 -6.70 -16.11 -3.96
C GLY A 39 -7.71 -17.00 -4.67
N TRP A 40 -8.67 -16.39 -5.36
CA TRP A 40 -9.70 -17.11 -6.11
C TRP A 40 -9.10 -18.03 -7.18
N GLU A 41 -8.13 -17.55 -7.95
CA GLU A 41 -7.45 -18.32 -8.99
C GLU A 41 -6.69 -19.52 -8.42
N MET A 42 -5.96 -19.33 -7.32
CA MET A 42 -5.22 -20.42 -6.67
C MET A 42 -6.16 -21.48 -6.11
N TYR A 43 -7.28 -21.06 -5.53
CA TYR A 43 -8.30 -21.99 -5.06
C TYR A 43 -8.95 -22.76 -6.21
N GLN A 44 -9.29 -22.10 -7.33
CA GLN A 44 -9.84 -22.81 -8.50
C GLN A 44 -8.87 -23.84 -9.07
N ARG A 45 -7.57 -23.56 -9.07
CA ARG A 45 -6.55 -24.49 -9.61
C ARG A 45 -6.25 -25.67 -8.71
N THR A 46 -6.23 -25.45 -7.39
CA THR A 46 -5.80 -26.48 -6.42
C THR A 46 -6.97 -27.18 -5.74
N GLY A 47 -8.12 -26.52 -5.59
CA GLY A 47 -9.28 -27.00 -4.84
C GLY A 47 -9.08 -27.00 -3.32
N GLU A 48 -7.92 -26.59 -2.82
CA GLU A 48 -7.54 -26.75 -1.41
C GLU A 48 -7.42 -25.40 -0.70
N ALA A 49 -7.93 -25.33 0.54
CA ALA A 49 -7.81 -24.14 1.38
C ALA A 49 -6.37 -23.88 1.86
N LEU A 50 -5.51 -24.91 1.90
CA LEU A 50 -4.10 -24.77 2.28
C LEU A 50 -3.34 -23.86 1.32
N SER A 51 -3.66 -23.92 0.03
CA SER A 51 -3.04 -23.08 -1.01
C SER A 51 -3.24 -21.59 -0.74
N LEU A 52 -4.42 -21.19 -0.24
CA LEU A 52 -4.73 -19.82 0.14
C LEU A 52 -3.88 -19.35 1.32
N GLY A 53 -3.68 -20.23 2.31
CA GLY A 53 -2.78 -19.97 3.43
C GLY A 53 -1.33 -19.76 2.97
N LEU A 54 -0.86 -20.60 2.05
CA LEU A 54 0.49 -20.48 1.47
C LEU A 54 0.66 -19.18 0.67
N VAL A 55 -0.33 -18.77 -0.13
CA VAL A 55 -0.32 -17.47 -0.84
C VAL A 55 -0.19 -16.31 0.15
N GLY A 56 -0.88 -16.37 1.28
CA GLY A 56 -0.74 -15.40 2.36
C GLY A 56 0.68 -15.38 2.94
N LEU A 57 1.27 -16.55 3.21
CA LEU A 57 2.62 -16.66 3.73
C LEU A 57 3.67 -16.13 2.75
N THR A 58 3.52 -16.36 1.44
CA THR A 58 4.40 -15.80 0.42
C THR A 58 4.39 -14.27 0.41
N LYS A 59 3.30 -13.62 0.83
CA LYS A 59 3.25 -12.16 1.02
C LYS A 59 3.82 -11.74 2.38
N ALA A 60 3.46 -12.45 3.45
CA ALA A 60 3.81 -12.10 4.82
C ALA A 60 5.31 -12.27 5.11
N ILE A 61 5.91 -13.37 4.66
CA ILE A 61 7.32 -13.70 4.98
C ILE A 61 8.27 -12.62 4.42
N PRO A 62 8.24 -12.26 3.12
CA PRO A 62 9.10 -11.19 2.62
C PRO A 62 8.81 -9.85 3.29
N ALA A 63 7.53 -9.52 3.56
CA ALA A 63 7.18 -8.28 4.22
C ALA A 63 7.80 -8.18 5.62
N MET A 64 7.78 -9.28 6.40
CA MET A 64 8.40 -9.33 7.73
C MET A 64 9.92 -9.27 7.66
N LEU A 65 10.53 -10.04 6.75
CA LEU A 65 11.99 -10.08 6.60
C LEU A 65 12.55 -8.74 6.11
N LEU A 66 11.82 -8.07 5.21
CA LEU A 66 12.25 -6.81 4.62
C LEU A 66 11.78 -5.58 5.39
N ALA A 67 10.96 -5.71 6.44
CA ALA A 67 10.45 -4.56 7.21
C ALA A 67 11.57 -3.66 7.75
N LEU A 68 12.60 -4.27 8.35
CA LEU A 68 13.75 -3.55 8.91
C LEU A 68 14.63 -2.87 7.85
N PRO A 69 15.15 -3.59 6.82
CA PRO A 69 15.96 -2.95 5.79
C PRO A 69 15.16 -1.94 4.95
N ALA A 70 13.88 -2.19 4.70
CA ALA A 70 13.01 -1.22 3.99
C ALA A 70 12.85 0.07 4.80
N GLY A 71 12.65 -0.02 6.12
CA GLY A 71 12.60 1.15 7.00
C GLY A 71 13.90 1.96 6.96
N PHE A 72 15.05 1.29 7.08
CA PHE A 72 16.36 1.96 6.98
C PHE A 72 16.55 2.68 5.63
N ILE A 73 16.10 2.07 4.53
CA ILE A 73 16.17 2.69 3.19
C ILE A 73 15.21 3.88 3.09
N ALA A 74 13.99 3.76 3.62
CA ALA A 74 13.00 4.83 3.60
C ALA A 74 13.46 6.08 4.36
N ASP A 75 14.17 5.89 5.47
CA ASP A 75 14.65 7.00 6.31
C ASP A 75 15.92 7.66 5.77
N ARG A 76 16.80 6.89 5.12
CA ARG A 76 18.12 7.37 4.68
C ARG A 76 18.11 7.97 3.28
N TYR A 77 17.22 7.53 2.40
CA TYR A 77 17.16 7.97 1.01
C TYR A 77 15.99 8.93 0.75
N ASN A 78 16.07 9.68 -0.35
CA ASN A 78 14.98 10.57 -0.72
C ASN A 78 13.69 9.78 -0.95
N ARG A 79 12.69 10.02 -0.10
CA ARG A 79 11.36 9.39 -0.14
C ARG A 79 10.72 9.37 -1.53
N LEU A 80 10.95 10.39 -2.37
CA LEU A 80 10.41 10.42 -3.74
C LEU A 80 11.01 9.31 -4.60
N HIS A 81 12.31 9.06 -4.47
CA HIS A 81 12.99 7.99 -5.21
C HIS A 81 12.60 6.61 -4.67
N VAL A 82 12.46 6.48 -3.34
CA VAL A 82 12.04 5.22 -2.71
C VAL A 82 10.63 4.85 -3.17
N VAL A 83 9.67 5.78 -3.14
CA VAL A 83 8.28 5.53 -3.57
C VAL A 83 8.17 5.25 -5.06
N THR A 84 9.00 5.87 -5.91
CA THR A 84 8.97 5.61 -7.36
C THR A 84 9.52 4.24 -7.74
N LEU A 85 10.42 3.68 -6.91
CA LEU A 85 11.00 2.34 -7.10
C LEU A 85 10.14 1.22 -6.50
N SER A 86 9.23 1.56 -5.58
CA SER A 86 8.35 0.64 -4.85
C SER A 86 7.30 0.00 -5.76
#